data_AF-A0A0Q3X0D3-F1
#
_entry.id   AF-A0A0Q3X0D3-F1
#
_cell.length_a   1.000
_cell.length_b   1.000
_cell.length_c   1.000
_cell.angle_alpha   90.00
_cell.angle_beta   90.00
_cell.angle_gamma   90.00
#
_symmetry.space_group_name_H-M   'P 1'
#
loop_
_entity.id
_entity.type
_entity.pdbx_description
1 polymer ?
#
loop_
_entity_poly.entity_id
_entity_poly.type
_entity_poly.pdbx_seq_one_letter_code
_entity_poly.pdbx_strand_id
1 'polypeptide(L)'
;MQIALPRTHDAGKNMQHIQHASRVINENAVEEMEKALIQKRQHVLKQEQKDSALLKDQAHPKNHHDHDSSKKDQREKDKEKQSHQHHPFKGNHIDFSG
;
A
#
# COMPACT_ATOMS: atom_id res chain seq x y z
N MET A 1 -43.30 14.36 41.37
CA MET A 1 -42.04 15.13 41.26
C MET A 1 -41.24 14.60 40.08
N GLN A 2 -41.28 15.27 38.93
CA GLN A 2 -40.44 14.92 37.77
C GLN A 2 -39.08 15.61 37.95
N ILE A 3 -38.05 14.84 38.31
CA ILE A 3 -36.69 15.35 38.48
C ILE A 3 -36.03 15.29 37.09
N ALA A 4 -36.03 16.42 36.38
CA ALA A 4 -35.26 16.54 35.15
C ALA A 4 -33.77 16.64 35.52
N LEU A 5 -32.97 15.65 35.13
CA LEU A 5 -31.51 15.75 35.23
C LEU A 5 -31.01 16.94 34.38
N PRO A 6 -29.97 17.67 34.81
CA PRO A 6 -29.47 18.82 34.06
C PRO A 6 -28.98 18.39 32.67
N ARG A 7 -29.58 18.93 31.60
CA ARG A 7 -29.21 18.64 30.20
C ARG A 7 -27.73 18.92 29.88
N THR A 8 -27.04 19.66 30.75
CA THR A 8 -25.61 20.01 30.65
C THR A 8 -24.67 18.85 30.97
N HIS A 9 -25.08 17.91 31.85
CA HIS A 9 -24.24 16.76 32.20
C HIS A 9 -24.09 15.79 31.02
N ASP A 10 -25.17 15.58 30.26
CA ASP A 10 -25.17 14.72 29.07
C ASP A 10 -24.41 15.38 27.91
N ALA A 11 -24.54 16.70 27.74
CA ALA A 11 -23.75 17.47 26.79
C ALA A 11 -22.23 17.38 27.05
N GLY A 12 -21.81 17.37 28.32
CA GLY A 12 -20.41 17.18 28.72
C GLY A 12 -19.85 15.81 28.32
N LYS A 13 -20.63 14.74 28.49
CA LYS A 13 -20.24 13.39 28.06
C LYS A 13 -20.08 13.27 26.55
N ASN A 14 -21.00 13.86 25.79
CA ASN A 14 -20.90 13.88 24.33
C ASN A 14 -19.68 14.67 23.85
N MET A 15 -19.37 15.80 24.49
CA MET A 15 -18.17 16.57 24.18
C MET A 15 -16.89 15.77 24.49
N GLN A 16 -16.84 15.06 25.62
CA GLN A 16 -15.72 14.18 25.95
C GLN A 16 -15.55 13.05 24.93
N HIS A 17 -16.65 12.45 24.47
CA HIS A 17 -16.61 11.41 23.45
C HIS A 17 -16.06 11.94 22.11
N ILE A 18 -16.50 13.12 21.68
CA ILE A 18 -16.00 13.78 20.46
C ILE A 18 -14.51 14.11 20.61
N GLN A 19 -14.08 14.62 21.76
CA GLN A 19 -12.66 14.91 22.01
C GLN A 19 -11.81 13.64 21.98
N HIS A 20 -12.28 12.54 22.58
CA HIS A 20 -11.59 11.25 22.53
C HIS A 20 -11.49 10.71 21.10
N ALA A 21 -12.59 10.73 20.34
CA ALA A 21 -12.61 10.30 18.94
C ALA A 21 -11.66 11.14 18.07
N SER A 22 -11.69 12.47 18.25
CA SER A 22 -10.77 13.37 17.55
C SER A 22 -9.31 13.05 17.86
N ARG A 23 -8.99 12.79 19.14
CA ARG A 23 -7.63 12.41 19.53
C ARG A 23 -7.16 11.13 18.84
N VAL A 24 -7.97 10.07 18.87
CA VAL A 24 -7.64 8.78 18.22
C VAL A 24 -7.42 8.94 16.72
N ILE A 25 -8.26 9.73 16.04
CA ILE A 25 -8.11 9.99 14.60
C ILE A 25 -6.77 10.69 14.32
N ASN A 26 -6.42 11.70 15.11
CA ASN A 26 -5.15 12.41 14.96
C ASN A 26 -3.94 11.52 15.25
N GLU A 27 -4.01 10.69 16.29
CA GLU A 27 -2.95 9.73 16.64
C GLU A 27 -2.71 8.74 15.48
N ASN A 28 -3.77 8.15 14.93
CA ASN A 28 -3.67 7.26 13.78
C ASN A 28 -3.08 7.94 12.54
N ALA A 29 -3.49 9.18 12.25
CA ALA A 29 -2.96 9.93 11.12
C ALA A 29 -1.46 10.23 11.26
N VAL A 30 -1.00 10.54 12.48
CA VAL A 30 0.43 10.76 12.77
C VAL A 30 1.21 9.47 12.60
N GLU A 31 0.72 8.34 13.11
CA GLU A 31 1.39 7.04 12.95
C GLU A 31 1.53 6.63 11.47
N GLU A 32 0.47 6.81 10.68
CA GLU A 32 0.51 6.50 9.25
C GLU A 32 1.51 7.40 8.50
N MET A 33 1.55 8.69 8.85
CA MET A 33 2.51 9.63 8.30
C MET A 33 3.95 9.23 8.64
N GLU A 34 4.22 8.83 9.89
CA GLU A 34 5.54 8.36 10.32
C GLU A 34 5.97 7.11 9.56
N LYS A 35 5.07 6.10 9.46
CA LYS A 35 5.31 4.88 8.68
C LYS A 35 5.63 5.21 7.22
N ALA A 36 4.87 6.12 6.60
CA ALA A 36 5.09 6.55 5.22
C ALA A 36 6.45 7.26 5.05
N LEU A 37 6.87 8.10 6.01
CA LEU A 37 8.17 8.76 5.98
C LEU A 37 9.32 7.75 6.08
N ILE A 38 9.21 6.76 6.97
CA ILE A 38 10.20 5.68 7.11
C ILE A 38 10.32 4.89 5.81
N GLN A 39 9.19 4.52 5.19
CA GLN A 39 9.17 3.80 3.91
C GLN A 39 9.82 4.62 2.79
N LYS A 40 9.49 5.91 2.68
CA LYS A 40 10.11 6.82 1.71
C LYS A 40 11.62 6.89 1.89
N ARG A 41 12.10 7.05 3.13
CA ARG A 41 13.54 7.09 3.44
C ARG A 41 14.22 5.78 3.04
N GLN A 42 13.65 4.64 3.39
CA GLN A 42 14.19 3.34 2.99
C GLN A 42 14.19 3.16 1.46
N HIS A 43 13.15 3.63 0.78
CA HIS A 43 13.07 3.56 -0.67
C HIS A 43 14.19 4.37 -1.34
N VAL A 44 14.43 5.61 -0.89
CA VAL A 44 15.53 6.45 -1.39
C VAL A 44 16.88 5.77 -1.18
N LEU A 45 17.16 5.25 0.02
CA LEU A 45 18.42 4.55 0.29
C LEU A 45 18.61 3.30 -0.59
N LYS A 46 17.55 2.50 -0.78
CA LYS A 46 17.58 1.33 -1.68
C LYS A 46 17.79 1.73 -3.14
N GLN A 47 17.22 2.86 -3.56
CA GLN A 47 17.38 3.38 -4.91
C GLN A 47 18.81 3.85 -5.16
N GLU A 48 19.40 4.62 -4.25
CA GLU A 48 20.80 5.08 -4.36
C GLU A 48 21.80 3.90 -4.43
N GLN A 49 21.54 2.83 -3.67
CA GLN A 49 22.34 1.60 -3.73
C GLN A 49 22.25 0.91 -5.10
N LYS A 50 21.04 0.82 -5.67
CA LYS A 50 20.83 0.25 -7.01
C LYS A 50 21.48 1.10 -8.10
N ASP A 51 21.33 2.42 -8.01
CA ASP A 51 21.90 3.35 -9.00
C ASP A 51 23.44 3.30 -8.97
N SER A 52 24.03 3.20 -7.77
CA SER A 52 25.47 3.02 -7.61
C SER A 52 25.98 1.67 -8.15
N ALA A 53 25.20 0.59 -8.00
CA ALA A 53 25.53 -0.72 -8.54
C ALA A 53 25.46 -0.73 -10.07
N LEU A 54 24.39 -0.17 -10.65
CA LEU A 54 24.22 -0.06 -12.10
C LEU A 54 25.33 0.77 -12.76
N LEU A 55 25.79 1.84 -12.10
CA LEU A 55 26.87 2.67 -12.61
C LEU A 55 28.23 1.94 -12.58
N LYS A 56 28.48 1.11 -11.55
CA LYS A 56 29.66 0.24 -11.49
C LYS A 56 29.63 -0.86 -12.55
N ASP A 57 28.45 -1.43 -12.83
CA ASP A 57 28.29 -2.45 -13.87
C ASP A 57 28.49 -1.87 -15.28
N GLN A 58 28.12 -0.60 -15.52
CA GLN A 58 28.42 0.07 -16.80
C GLN A 58 29.91 0.41 -16.98
N ALA A 59 30.67 0.60 -15.90
CA ALA A 59 32.10 0.91 -15.97
C ALA A 59 32.98 -0.30 -16.35
N HIS A 60 32.42 -1.52 -16.31
CA HIS A 60 33.07 -2.73 -16.80
C HIS A 60 32.19 -3.40 -17.87
N PRO A 61 32.47 -3.23 -19.18
CA PRO A 61 31.81 -4.02 -20.21
C PRO A 61 32.37 -5.46 -20.14
N LYS A 62 31.90 -6.24 -19.18
CA LYS A 62 32.04 -7.70 -19.24
C LYS A 62 30.91 -8.22 -20.09
N ASN A 63 31.28 -8.67 -21.28
CA ASN A 63 30.51 -9.57 -22.14
C ASN A 63 29.73 -10.58 -21.29
N HIS A 64 28.41 -10.45 -21.20
CA HIS A 64 27.55 -11.56 -20.86
C HIS A 64 26.24 -11.44 -21.64
N HIS A 65 26.20 -12.18 -22.74
CA HIS A 65 24.98 -12.73 -23.30
C HIS A 65 24.22 -13.52 -22.21
N ASP A 66 22.90 -13.66 -22.45
CA ASP A 66 21.95 -14.55 -21.78
C ASP A 66 21.36 -14.10 -20.44
N HIS A 67 20.28 -13.31 -20.49
CA HIS A 67 19.27 -13.38 -19.41
C HIS A 67 17.83 -12.94 -19.77
N ASP A 68 17.46 -12.83 -21.04
CA ASP A 68 16.11 -12.34 -21.44
C ASP A 68 15.04 -13.43 -21.58
N SER A 69 15.40 -14.72 -21.52
CA SER A 69 14.42 -15.82 -21.68
C SER A 69 13.53 -16.03 -20.44
N SER A 70 13.98 -15.66 -19.23
CA SER A 70 13.26 -15.97 -17.98
C SER A 70 12.06 -15.06 -17.67
N LYS A 71 12.02 -13.84 -18.22
CA LYS A 71 10.92 -12.87 -17.98
C LYS A 71 9.67 -13.15 -18.80
N LYS A 72 9.80 -13.85 -19.92
CA LYS A 72 8.67 -14.18 -20.80
C LYS A 72 7.82 -15.29 -20.20
N ASP A 73 8.46 -16.34 -19.66
CA ASP A 73 7.76 -17.47 -19.01
C ASP A 73 6.99 -17.08 -17.74
N GLN A 74 7.50 -16.13 -16.95
CA GLN A 74 6.79 -15.67 -15.76
C GLN A 74 5.51 -14.90 -16.11
N ARG A 75 5.54 -14.08 -17.16
CA ARG A 75 4.36 -13.33 -17.62
C ARG A 75 3.27 -14.24 -18.18
N GLU A 76 3.63 -15.34 -18.84
CA GLU A 76 2.65 -16.32 -19.31
C GLU A 76 2.02 -17.09 -18.14
N LYS A 77 2.81 -17.52 -17.15
CA LYS A 77 2.27 -18.17 -15.94
C LYS A 77 1.36 -17.26 -15.11
N ASP A 78 1.66 -15.97 -15.02
CA ASP A 78 0.82 -15.02 -14.29
C ASP A 78 -0.50 -14.73 -15.02
N LYS A 79 -0.49 -14.74 -16.35
CA LYS A 79 -1.73 -14.65 -17.16
C LYS A 79 -2.62 -15.87 -16.99
N GLU A 80 -2.06 -17.08 -16.97
CA GLU A 80 -2.82 -18.31 -16.70
C GLU A 80 -3.41 -18.33 -15.28
N LYS A 81 -2.69 -17.82 -14.28
CA LYS A 81 -3.20 -17.74 -12.90
C LYS A 81 -4.33 -16.73 -12.74
N GLN A 82 -4.30 -15.63 -13.48
CA GLN A 82 -5.34 -14.61 -13.43
C GLN A 82 -6.63 -15.03 -14.14
N SER A 83 -6.57 -15.87 -15.19
CA SER A 83 -7.77 -16.33 -15.91
C SER A 83 -8.64 -17.30 -15.08
N HIS A 84 -8.07 -17.97 -14.08
CA HIS A 84 -8.77 -18.96 -13.25
C HIS A 84 -9.22 -18.43 -11.89
N GLN A 85 -8.98 -17.15 -11.56
CA GLN A 85 -9.42 -16.58 -10.29
C GLN A 85 -10.89 -16.12 -10.37
N HIS A 86 -11.78 -16.89 -9.76
CA HIS A 86 -13.18 -16.52 -9.62
C HIS A 86 -13.32 -15.42 -8.55
N HIS A 87 -13.34 -14.17 -8.98
CA HIS A 87 -13.53 -13.03 -8.10
C HIS A 87 -15.03 -12.71 -7.93
N PRO A 88 -15.53 -12.58 -6.68
CA PRO A 88 -16.97 -12.40 -6.43
C PRO A 88 -17.55 -11.10 -7.00
N PHE A 89 -16.71 -10.08 -7.26
CA PHE A 89 -17.14 -8.79 -7.79
C PHE A 89 -16.70 -8.50 -9.23
N LYS A 90 -15.80 -9.31 -9.81
CA LYS A 90 -15.13 -8.96 -11.09
C LYS A 90 -15.66 -9.75 -12.30
N GLY A 91 -16.50 -10.76 -12.09
CA GLY A 91 -17.04 -11.59 -13.18
C GLY A 91 -15.97 -12.38 -13.95
N ASN A 92 -16.39 -13.09 -15.00
CA ASN A 92 -15.49 -13.90 -15.83
C ASN A 92 -15.04 -13.10 -17.06
N HIS A 93 -13.76 -13.17 -17.40
CA HIS A 93 -13.23 -12.56 -18.63
C HIS A 93 -13.30 -13.59 -19.77
N ILE A 94 -14.09 -13.30 -20.80
CA ILE A 94 -14.20 -14.11 -22.02
C ILE A 94 -13.59 -13.30 -23.16
N ASP A 95 -12.54 -13.82 -23.77
CA ASP A 95 -11.95 -13.23 -24.99
C ASP A 95 -12.62 -13.87 -26.21
N PHE A 96 -13.25 -13.04 -27.05
CA PHE A 96 -13.94 -13.49 -28.27
C PHE A 96 -13.09 -13.09 -29.47
N SER A 97 -12.44 -14.06 -30.10
CA SER A 97 -11.84 -13.89 -31.42
C SER A 97 -12.72 -14.59 -32.45
N GLY A 98 -13.20 -13.81 -33.42
CA GLY A 98 -13.98 -14.26 -34.57
C GLY A 98 -13.28 -13.89 -35.87
#